data_AF-A0A926AH64-F1
#
_entry.id   AF-A0A926AH64-F1
#
_cell.length_a   1.000
_cell.length_b   1.000
_cell.length_c   1.000
_cell.angle_alpha   90.00
_cell.angle_beta   90.00
_cell.angle_gamma   90.00
#
_symmetry.space_group_name_H-M   'P 1'
#
loop_
_entity.id
_entity.type
_entity.pdbx_description
1 polymer ?
#
loop_
_entity_poly.entity_id
_entity_poly.type
_entity_poly.pdbx_seq_one_letter_code
_entity_poly.pdbx_strand_id
1 'polypeptide(L)'
;MRSNIGILLRLMAEVPNADEAETIIGSVASQIKAFAKIKKRTVEQYWKIPTYQEITFYLQPFGDADTAYNRLIALVQGAWTHGGDNQDGWSR
;
A
#
# COMPACT_ATOMS: atom_id res chain seq x y z
N MET A 1 -9.34 -1.61 25.65
CA MET A 1 -9.19 -2.63 24.59
C MET A 1 -8.61 -1.93 23.36
N ARG A 2 -7.40 -2.28 22.91
CA ARG A 2 -6.87 -1.74 21.65
C ARG A 2 -7.50 -2.53 20.52
N SER A 3 -8.38 -1.90 19.75
CA SER A 3 -8.87 -2.47 18.50
C SER A 3 -7.65 -2.81 17.65
N ASN A 4 -7.54 -4.08 17.25
CA ASN A 4 -6.49 -4.57 16.37
C ASN A 4 -6.82 -4.11 14.94
N ILE A 5 -6.74 -2.81 14.68
CA ILE A 5 -7.11 -2.20 13.40
C ILE A 5 -6.03 -2.58 12.40
N GLY A 6 -6.42 -3.39 11.41
CA GLY A 6 -5.57 -3.70 10.26
C GLY A 6 -5.53 -2.52 9.30
N ILE A 7 -4.38 -2.30 8.65
CA ILE A 7 -4.24 -1.31 7.58
C ILE A 7 -4.19 -2.06 6.25
N LEU A 8 -4.99 -1.61 5.29
CA LEU A 8 -4.92 -2.04 3.90
C LEU A 8 -4.12 -0.99 3.12
N LEU A 9 -2.97 -1.38 2.56
CA LEU A 9 -2.19 -0.54 1.66
C LEU A 9 -2.35 -1.07 0.24
N ARG A 10 -2.75 -0.21 -0.70
CA ARG A 10 -2.80 -0.52 -2.13
C ARG A 10 -1.83 0.40 -2.86
N LEU A 11 -0.89 -0.19 -3.58
CA LEU A 11 0.08 0.53 -4.40
C LEU A 11 -0.20 0.21 -5.87
N MET A 12 -0.23 1.24 -6.69
CA MET A 12 -0.43 1.11 -8.13
C MET A 12 0.90 1.38 -8.80
N ALA A 13 1.53 0.32 -9.32
CA ALA A 13 2.84 0.40 -9.95
C ALA A 13 2.70 0.27 -11.48
N GLU A 14 3.25 1.21 -12.23
CA GLU A 14 3.35 1.12 -13.69
C GLU A 14 4.46 0.15 -14.07
N VAL A 15 4.11 -1.12 -14.24
CA VAL A 15 5.01 -2.21 -14.64
C VAL A 15 4.27 -3.22 -15.52
N PRO A 16 4.95 -3.81 -16.52
CA PRO A 16 4.31 -4.61 -17.57
C PRO A 16 3.73 -5.95 -17.09
N ASN A 17 4.17 -6.47 -15.94
CA ASN A 17 3.71 -7.76 -15.41
C ASN A 17 3.97 -7.90 -13.89
N ALA A 18 3.48 -9.00 -13.31
CA ALA A 18 3.60 -9.29 -11.89
C ALA A 18 5.06 -9.57 -11.44
N ASP A 19 5.92 -10.09 -12.31
CA ASP A 19 7.31 -10.41 -11.96
C ASP A 19 8.11 -9.13 -11.70
N GLU A 20 7.89 -8.08 -12.50
CA GLU A 20 8.51 -6.77 -12.27
C GLU A 20 7.96 -6.09 -11.00
N ALA A 21 6.68 -6.31 -10.67
CA ALA A 21 6.09 -5.82 -9.42
C ALA A 21 6.73 -6.45 -8.17
N GLU A 22 7.24 -7.68 -8.22
CA GLU A 22 7.90 -8.33 -7.07
C GLU A 22 9.16 -7.60 -6.61
N THR A 23 9.90 -6.96 -7.52
CA THR A 23 11.07 -6.14 -7.17
C THR A 23 10.66 -4.93 -6.32
N ILE A 24 9.55 -4.28 -6.70
CA ILE A 24 8.96 -3.17 -5.96
C ILE A 24 8.47 -3.65 -4.59
N ILE A 25 7.83 -4.81 -4.53
CA ILE A 25 7.37 -5.41 -3.27
C ILE A 25 8.52 -5.63 -2.31
N GLY A 26 9.66 -6.17 -2.77
CA GLY A 26 10.81 -6.42 -1.92
C GLY A 26 11.27 -5.15 -1.20
N SER A 27 11.41 -4.05 -1.96
CA SER A 27 11.78 -2.73 -1.42
C SER A 27 10.75 -2.22 -0.42
N VAL A 28 9.46 -2.19 -0.77
CA VAL A 28 8.41 -1.65 0.10
C VAL A 28 8.20 -2.52 1.35
N ALA A 29 8.22 -3.84 1.20
CA ALA A 29 8.05 -4.76 2.32
C ALA A 29 9.18 -4.64 3.34
N SER A 30 10.42 -4.37 2.91
CA SER A 30 11.54 -4.15 3.82
C SER A 30 11.31 -2.96 4.74
N GLN A 31 10.75 -1.87 4.21
CA GLN A 31 10.46 -0.65 4.94
C GLN A 31 9.25 -0.82 5.87
N ILE A 32 8.18 -1.47 5.39
CA ILE A 32 6.98 -1.75 6.19
C ILE A 32 7.30 -2.61 7.42
N LYS A 33 8.17 -3.61 7.26
CA LYS A 33 8.57 -4.52 8.35
C LYS A 33 9.19 -3.81 9.54
N ALA A 34 9.63 -2.56 9.41
CA ALA A 34 10.14 -1.77 10.52
C ALA A 34 9.05 -1.33 11.53
N PHE A 35 7.77 -1.34 11.13
CA PHE A 35 6.67 -0.83 11.98
C PHE A 35 5.36 -1.63 11.89
N ALA A 36 5.23 -2.59 10.97
CA ALA A 36 4.06 -3.45 10.86
C ALA A 36 4.42 -4.88 10.40
N LYS A 37 3.62 -5.86 10.84
CA LYS A 37 3.62 -7.22 10.29
C LYS A 37 2.80 -7.27 9.02
N ILE A 38 3.37 -7.76 7.93
CA ILE A 38 2.64 -8.09 6.70
C ILE A 38 1.95 -9.44 6.92
N LYS A 39 0.61 -9.46 6.88
CA LYS A 39 -0.21 -10.67 7.04
C LYS A 39 -0.44 -11.41 5.74
N LYS A 40 -0.67 -10.64 4.68
CA LYS A 40 -0.94 -11.11 3.34
C LYS A 40 -0.46 -10.06 2.35
N ARG A 41 -0.01 -10.52 1.19
CA ARG A 41 0.24 -9.69 0.02
C ARG A 41 -0.42 -10.31 -1.22
N THR A 42 -0.88 -9.48 -2.14
CA THR A 42 -1.35 -9.92 -3.47
C THR A 42 -0.82 -8.96 -4.53
N VAL A 43 -0.67 -9.48 -5.74
CA VAL A 43 -0.34 -8.72 -6.95
C VAL A 43 -1.36 -9.10 -7.99
N GLU A 44 -2.04 -8.11 -8.55
CA GLU A 44 -3.08 -8.28 -9.54
C GLU A 44 -2.93 -7.20 -10.62
N GLN A 45 -3.34 -7.50 -11.85
CA GLN A 45 -3.39 -6.45 -12.89
C GLN A 45 -4.46 -5.42 -12.51
N TYR A 46 -4.11 -4.13 -12.58
CA TYR A 46 -5.07 -3.08 -12.26
C TYR A 46 -6.13 -2.95 -13.36
N TRP A 47 -7.39 -3.10 -12.98
CA TRP A 47 -8.49 -3.20 -13.94
C TRP A 47 -8.69 -1.96 -14.83
N LYS A 48 -8.30 -0.76 -14.35
CA LYS A 48 -8.46 0.48 -15.14
C LYS A 48 -7.32 0.73 -16.12
N ILE A 49 -6.10 0.29 -15.77
CA ILE A 49 -4.89 0.62 -16.52
C ILE A 49 -4.09 -0.67 -16.71
N PRO A 50 -4.13 -1.29 -17.90
CA PRO A 50 -3.52 -2.59 -18.14
C PRO A 50 -2.00 -2.66 -17.90
N THR A 51 -1.31 -1.52 -18.01
CA THR A 51 0.14 -1.38 -17.74
C THR A 51 0.46 -1.24 -16.25
N TYR A 52 -0.55 -1.27 -15.38
CA TYR A 52 -0.38 -1.13 -13.94
C TYR A 52 -0.64 -2.46 -13.25
N GLN A 53 0.17 -2.74 -12.23
CA GLN A 53 -0.08 -3.79 -11.26
C GLN A 53 -0.52 -3.16 -9.95
N GLU A 54 -1.58 -3.70 -9.38
CA GLU A 54 -2.03 -3.40 -8.03
C GLU A 54 -1.36 -4.35 -7.04
N ILE A 55 -0.57 -3.78 -6.14
CA ILE A 55 0.07 -4.48 -5.05
C ILE A 55 -0.70 -4.18 -3.76
N THR A 56 -1.30 -5.19 -3.15
CA THR A 56 -2.06 -5.03 -1.92
C THR A 56 -1.32 -5.66 -0.73
N PHE A 57 -1.17 -4.90 0.35
CA PHE A 57 -0.66 -5.38 1.63
C PHE A 57 -1.73 -5.30 2.72
N TYR A 58 -1.91 -6.40 3.44
CA TYR A 58 -2.68 -6.44 4.69
C TYR A 58 -1.72 -6.35 5.86
N LEU A 59 -1.77 -5.25 6.59
CA LEU A 59 -0.80 -4.89 7.60
C LEU A 59 -1.42 -4.97 8.99
N GLN A 60 -0.66 -5.51 9.95
CA GLN A 60 -0.93 -5.39 11.38
C GLN A 60 0.17 -4.50 11.99
N PRO A 61 -0.13 -3.24 12.34
CA PRO A 61 0.81 -2.37 13.04
C PRO A 61 1.35 -3.01 14.33
N PHE A 62 2.63 -2.78 14.66
CA PHE A 62 3.18 -3.20 15.95
C PHE A 62 2.73 -2.29 17.10
N GLY A 63 2.33 -1.07 16.78
CA GLY A 63 1.88 -0.06 17.74
C GLY A 63 0.54 0.53 17.33
N ASP A 64 0.43 1.84 17.52
CA ASP A 64 -0.74 2.61 17.16
C ASP A 64 -0.95 2.70 15.63
N ALA A 65 -2.20 2.65 15.20
CA ALA A 65 -2.55 2.62 13.78
C ALA A 65 -2.27 3.95 13.07
N ASP A 66 -2.51 5.09 13.74
CA ASP A 66 -2.26 6.42 13.17
C ASP A 66 -0.76 6.64 12.98
N THR A 67 0.06 6.16 13.93
CA THR A 67 1.51 6.18 13.79
C THR A 67 1.99 5.36 12.59
N ALA A 68 1.42 4.17 12.37
CA ALA A 68 1.75 3.35 11.21
C ALA A 68 1.27 3.98 9.90
N TYR A 69 0.09 4.60 9.88
CA TYR A 69 -0.42 5.36 8.75
C TYR A 69 0.50 6.52 8.37
N ASN A 70 0.90 7.35 9.35
CA ASN A 70 1.81 8.47 9.11
C ASN A 70 3.17 8.01 8.55
N ARG A 71 3.66 6.84 8.99
CA ARG A 71 4.87 6.23 8.42
C ARG A 71 4.68 5.75 6.97
N LEU A 72 3.50 5.22 6.64
CA LEU A 72 3.16 4.86 5.26
C LEU A 72 3.08 6.10 4.36
N ILE A 73 2.48 7.18 4.82
CA ILE A 73 2.44 8.45 4.07
C ILE A 73 3.85 9.01 3.85
N ALA A 74 4.72 8.98 4.87
CA ALA A 74 6.11 9.40 4.71
C ALA A 74 6.89 8.54 3.69
N LEU A 75 6.61 7.23 3.62
CA LEU A 75 7.16 6.34 2.60
C LEU A 75 6.69 6.72 1.19
N VAL A 76 5.44 7.18 1.07
CA VAL A 76 4.87 7.61 -0.21
C VAL A 76 5.58 8.87 -0.73
N GLN A 77 5.86 9.86 0.13
CA GLN A 77 6.49 11.13 -0.26
C GLN A 77 7.86 11.02 -0.97
N GLY A 78 8.54 9.87 -0.90
CA GLY A 78 9.85 9.67 -1.54
C GLY A 78 9.82 9.17 -2.98
N ALA A 79 8.74 8.50 -3.43
CA ALA A 79 8.71 7.85 -4.75
C ALA A 79 7.29 7.51 -5.27
N TRP A 80 6.25 7.78 -4.49
CA TRP A 80 4.88 7.42 -4.78
C TRP A 80 3.98 8.64 -4.67
N THR A 81 2.85 8.60 -5.38
CA THR A 81 1.81 9.63 -5.23
C THR A 81 0.72 9.09 -4.32
N HIS A 82 0.31 9.86 -3.31
CA HIS A 82 -0.85 9.53 -2.50
C HIS A 82 -2.12 9.70 -3.35
N GLY A 83 -2.92 8.64 -3.49
CA GLY A 83 -4.19 8.67 -4.19
C GLY A 83 -5.35 8.84 -3.21
N GLY A 84 -6.38 9.61 -3.60
CA GLY A 84 -7.62 9.72 -2.82
C GLY A 84 -7.79 11.01 -2.00
N ASP A 85 -6.90 11.99 -2.13
CA ASP A 85 -7.09 13.33 -1.51
C ASP A 85 -8.11 14.20 -2.26
N ASN A 86 -8.59 13.77 -3.42
CA ASN A 86 -9.74 14.39 -4.05
C ASN A 86 -11.02 14.00 -3.30
N GLN A 87 -11.61 15.00 -2.63
CA GLN A 87 -13.05 15.16 -2.52
C GLN A 87 -13.69 15.29 -3.92
N ASP A 88 -13.43 14.35 -4.84
CA ASP A 88 -14.28 14.18 -6.00
C ASP A 88 -15.55 13.53 -5.45
N GLY A 89 -16.50 14.40 -5.11
CA GLY A 89 -17.80 14.04 -4.60
C GLY A 89 -18.37 12.88 -5.41
N TRP A 90 -18.52 11.74 -4.73
CA TRP A 90 -19.50 10.74 -5.11
C TRP A 90 -20.89 11.32 -4.84
N SER A 91 -21.27 12.31 -5.63
CA SER A 91 -22.67 12.61 -5.90
C SER A 91 -23.05 11.85 -7.16
N ARG A 92 -23.50 10.61 -6.96
CA ARG A 92 -24.80 10.10 -7.44
C ARG A 92 -25.06 8.72 -6.85
#